data_AF-A0A834AF02-F1
#
_entry.id   AF-A0A834AF02-F1
#
_cell.length_a   1.000
_cell.length_b   1.000
_cell.length_c   1.000
_cell.angle_alpha   90.00
_cell.angle_beta   90.00
_cell.angle_gamma   90.00
#
_symmetry.space_group_name_H-M   'P 1'
#
loop_
_entity.id
_entity.type
_entity.pdbx_description
1 polymer ?
#
loop_
_entity_poly.entity_id
_entity_poly.type
_entity_poly.pdbx_seq_one_letter_code
_entity_poly.pdbx_strand_id
1 'polypeptide(L)'
;MTVTDFGWEDALHTVRAGRSCANPNLGFQRQLQEFEKHEVHQYRQWLKEEYGENPLKDTEEARNILGKYKEQGRMEAQPGVWRGTSLQALPPLAYSNYTTET
;
A
#
# COMPACT_ATOMS: atom_id res chain seq x y z
N MET A 1 13.28 12.62 -2.74
CA MET A 1 11.92 12.31 -3.24
C MET A 1 12.12 11.74 -4.63
N THR A 2 11.54 10.58 -4.92
CA THR A 2 11.77 9.87 -6.19
C THR A 2 10.50 9.91 -7.03
N VAL A 3 10.66 10.24 -8.32
CA VAL A 3 9.57 10.18 -9.30
C VAL A 3 9.73 8.90 -10.12
N THR A 4 8.78 7.99 -10.03
CA THR A 4 8.73 6.76 -10.85
C THR A 4 7.53 6.78 -11.80
N ASP A 5 7.56 5.87 -12.78
CA ASP A 5 6.52 5.60 -13.75
C ASP A 5 5.44 4.61 -13.23
N PHE A 6 5.48 4.23 -11.96
CA PHE A 6 4.57 3.24 -11.38
C PHE A 6 3.11 3.72 -11.30
N GLY A 7 2.18 2.77 -11.45
CA GLY A 7 0.81 2.93 -10.99
C GLY A 7 0.71 2.84 -9.45
N TRP A 8 -0.46 3.14 -8.90
CA TRP A 8 -0.68 3.21 -7.46
C TRP A 8 -0.49 1.85 -6.76
N GLU A 9 -0.84 0.74 -7.43
CA GLU A 9 -0.65 -0.61 -6.89
C GLU A 9 0.83 -0.96 -6.77
N ASP A 10 1.62 -0.69 -7.81
CA ASP A 10 3.05 -0.96 -7.82
C ASP A 10 3.81 -0.03 -6.86
N ALA A 11 3.37 1.23 -6.74
CA ALA A 11 3.85 2.13 -5.69
C ALA A 11 3.55 1.58 -4.29
N LEU A 12 2.32 1.09 -4.05
CA LEU A 12 1.93 0.49 -2.76
C LEU A 12 2.72 -0.78 -2.46
N HIS A 13 2.97 -1.65 -3.44
CA HIS A 13 3.83 -2.83 -3.28
C HIS A 13 5.27 -2.43 -2.91
N THR A 14 5.80 -1.40 -3.54
CA THR A 14 7.12 -0.86 -3.21
C THR A 14 7.17 -0.34 -1.78
N VAL A 15 6.10 0.33 -1.31
CA VAL A 15 5.98 0.74 0.10
C VAL A 15 5.88 -0.47 1.03
N ARG A 16 5.09 -1.49 0.67
CA ARG A 16 4.93 -2.72 1.47
C ARG A 16 6.23 -3.50 1.63
N ALA A 17 7.14 -3.43 0.67
CA ALA A 17 8.46 -4.03 0.78
C ALA A 17 9.28 -3.45 1.97
N GLY A 18 9.14 -2.16 2.26
CA GLY A 18 9.76 -1.52 3.44
C GLY A 18 8.87 -1.49 4.67
N ARG A 19 7.53 -1.57 4.49
CA ARG A 19 6.53 -1.49 5.55
C ARG A 19 5.35 -2.41 5.24
N SER A 20 5.46 -3.67 5.64
CA SER A 20 4.47 -4.73 5.34
C SER A 20 3.04 -4.39 5.78
N CYS A 21 2.86 -3.59 6.84
CA CYS A 21 1.55 -3.17 7.33
C CYS A 21 0.89 -2.02 6.54
N ALA A 22 1.50 -1.53 5.46
CA ALA A 22 0.91 -0.48 4.65
C ALA A 22 -0.39 -0.96 3.97
N ASN A 23 -1.52 -0.42 4.41
CA ASN A 23 -2.83 -0.78 3.88
C ASN A 23 -3.77 0.45 3.86
N PRO A 24 -3.81 1.21 2.75
CA PRO A 24 -4.73 2.33 2.60
C PRO A 24 -6.17 1.83 2.70
N ASN A 25 -7.06 2.62 3.32
CA ASN A 25 -8.49 2.30 3.31
C ASN A 25 -9.08 2.41 1.89
N LEU A 26 -10.28 1.86 1.69
CA LEU A 26 -10.92 1.83 0.36
C LEU A 26 -11.12 3.23 -0.25
N GLY A 27 -11.40 4.24 0.57
CA GLY A 27 -11.52 5.62 0.11
C GLY A 27 -10.22 6.16 -0.49
N PHE A 28 -9.09 5.94 0.20
CA PHE A 28 -7.77 6.31 -0.30
C PHE A 28 -7.36 5.51 -1.52
N GLN A 29 -7.70 4.22 -1.60
CA GLN A 29 -7.42 3.43 -2.82
C GLN A 29 -8.14 4.00 -4.05
N ARG A 30 -9.41 4.40 -3.90
CA ARG A 30 -10.17 5.06 -4.97
C ARG A 30 -9.55 6.39 -5.38
N GLN A 31 -9.11 7.20 -4.42
CA GLN A 31 -8.42 8.46 -4.70
C GLN A 31 -7.10 8.24 -5.45
N LEU A 32 -6.32 7.22 -5.05
CA LEU A 32 -5.08 6.86 -5.74
C LEU A 32 -5.33 6.38 -7.18
N GLN A 33 -6.38 5.58 -7.39
CA GLN A 33 -6.79 5.15 -8.72
C GLN A 33 -7.21 6.32 -9.60
N GLU A 34 -7.98 7.27 -9.05
CA GLU A 34 -8.42 8.46 -9.77
C GLU A 34 -7.24 9.39 -10.12
N PHE A 35 -6.32 9.56 -9.18
CA PHE A 35 -5.08 10.31 -9.38
C PHE A 35 -4.21 9.70 -10.48
N GLU A 36 -4.03 8.37 -10.48
CA GLU A 36 -3.31 7.68 -11.54
C GLU A 36 -3.95 7.92 -12.92
N LYS A 37 -5.27 7.90 -12.99
CA LYS A 37 -5.98 8.03 -14.26
C LYS A 37 -5.95 9.44 -14.85
N HIS A 38 -6.00 10.48 -14.01
CA HIS A 38 -6.25 11.85 -14.51
C HIS A 38 -5.11 12.84 -14.24
N GLU A 39 -4.33 12.67 -13.18
CA GLU A 39 -3.45 13.73 -12.67
C GLU A 39 -1.97 13.34 -12.65
N VAL A 40 -1.63 12.06 -12.45
CA VAL A 40 -0.23 11.63 -12.21
C VAL A 40 0.73 12.06 -13.32
N HIS A 41 0.28 12.07 -14.58
CA HIS A 41 1.11 12.50 -15.71
C HIS A 41 1.46 13.99 -15.62
N GLN A 42 0.49 14.83 -15.26
CA GLN A 42 0.68 16.27 -15.10
C GLN A 42 1.65 16.55 -13.94
N TYR A 43 1.50 15.85 -12.83
CA TYR A 43 2.40 15.98 -11.67
C TYR A 43 3.83 15.53 -11.98
N ARG A 44 4.01 14.45 -12.76
CA ARG A 44 5.34 14.01 -13.21
C ARG A 44 6.02 15.05 -14.09
N GLN A 45 5.28 15.66 -15.03
CA GLN A 45 5.80 16.73 -15.87
C GLN A 45 6.17 17.96 -15.05
N TRP A 46 5.25 18.41 -14.17
CA TRP A 46 5.50 19.54 -13.28
C TRP A 46 6.72 19.32 -12.39
N LEU A 47 6.88 18.15 -11.78
CA LEU A 47 8.06 17.83 -10.96
C LEU A 47 9.37 17.89 -11.77
N LYS A 48 9.33 17.47 -13.03
CA LYS A 48 10.49 17.51 -13.92
C LYS A 48 10.81 18.93 -14.38
N GLU A 49 9.81 19.77 -14.58
CA GLU A 49 10.00 21.19 -14.91
C GLU A 49 10.53 21.98 -13.72
N GLU A 50 10.01 21.72 -12.52
CA GLU A 50 10.38 22.44 -11.29
C GLU A 50 11.77 22.04 -10.78
N TYR A 51 12.11 20.74 -10.84
CA TYR A 51 13.33 20.20 -10.21
C TYR A 51 14.35 19.62 -11.21
N GLY A 52 14.03 19.57 -12.49
CA GLY A 52 14.89 19.00 -13.53
C GLY A 52 14.85 17.47 -13.60
N GLU A 53 15.84 16.90 -14.30
CA GLU A 53 15.99 15.44 -14.42
C GLU A 53 16.57 14.83 -13.14
N ASN A 54 16.20 13.58 -12.85
CA ASN A 54 16.79 12.84 -11.74
C ASN A 54 18.23 12.39 -12.10
N PRO A 55 19.28 12.85 -11.39
CA PRO A 55 20.64 12.37 -11.62
C PRO A 55 20.90 10.96 -11.04
N LEU A 56 19.98 10.46 -10.20
CA LEU A 56 20.08 9.17 -9.52
C LEU A 56 19.28 8.08 -10.24
N LYS A 57 19.63 6.82 -9.94
CA LYS A 57 19.00 5.62 -10.51
C LYS A 57 17.79 5.13 -9.70
N ASP A 58 17.05 6.05 -9.09
CA ASP A 58 16.00 5.68 -8.13
C ASP A 58 14.89 4.82 -8.76
N THR A 59 14.58 5.04 -10.05
CA THR A 59 13.60 4.22 -10.78
C THR A 59 14.06 2.77 -10.92
N GLU A 60 15.35 2.53 -11.15
CA GLU A 60 15.94 1.19 -11.24
C GLU A 60 15.87 0.47 -9.89
N GLU A 61 16.25 1.18 -8.81
CA GLU A 61 16.17 0.65 -7.45
C GLU A 61 14.73 0.34 -7.03
N ALA A 62 13.77 1.21 -7.34
CA ALA A 62 12.36 0.97 -7.07
C ALA A 62 11.84 -0.28 -7.80
N ARG A 63 12.27 -0.50 -9.06
CA ARG A 63 11.91 -1.70 -9.83
C ARG A 63 12.51 -2.97 -9.22
N ASN A 64 13.74 -2.90 -8.72
CA ASN A 64 14.39 -4.02 -8.02
C ASN A 64 13.63 -4.39 -6.72
N ILE A 65 13.26 -3.38 -5.93
CA ILE A 65 12.46 -3.57 -4.70
C ILE A 65 11.11 -4.21 -5.03
N LEU A 66 10.39 -3.68 -6.03
CA LEU A 66 9.11 -4.21 -6.47
C LEU A 66 9.22 -5.65 -6.97
N GLY A 67 10.28 -5.97 -7.72
CA GLY A 67 10.56 -7.33 -8.20
C GLY A 67 10.73 -8.31 -7.05
N LYS A 68 11.57 -7.96 -6.06
CA LYS A 68 11.78 -8.76 -4.85
C LYS A 68 10.49 -8.98 -4.05
N TYR A 69 9.67 -7.95 -3.92
CA TYR A 69 8.37 -8.05 -3.24
C TYR A 69 7.42 -9.02 -3.98
N LYS A 70 7.34 -8.93 -5.30
CA LYS A 70 6.51 -9.83 -6.13
C LYS A 70 7.00 -11.28 -6.07
N GLU A 71 8.31 -11.51 -5.98
CA GLU A 71 8.91 -12.83 -5.77
C GLU A 71 8.51 -13.43 -4.42
N GLN A 72 8.61 -12.64 -3.33
CA GLN A 72 8.22 -13.08 -1.99
C GLN A 72 6.73 -13.44 -1.91
N GLY A 73 5.85 -12.63 -2.51
CA GLY A 73 4.43 -12.95 -2.58
C GLY A 73 4.12 -14.24 -3.36
N ARG A 74 4.93 -14.60 -4.37
CA ARG A 74 4.82 -15.89 -5.07
C ARG A 74 5.30 -17.06 -4.23
N MET A 75 6.33 -16.88 -3.41
CA MET A 75 6.80 -17.90 -2.47
C MET A 75 5.79 -18.18 -1.36
N GLU A 76 5.11 -17.14 -0.85
CA GLU A 76 4.02 -17.30 0.13
C GLU A 76 2.75 -17.92 -0.46
N ALA A 77 2.51 -17.74 -1.76
CA ALA A 77 1.35 -18.29 -2.47
C ALA A 77 1.49 -19.78 -2.87
N GLN A 78 2.49 -20.53 -2.38
CA GLN A 78 2.52 -21.98 -2.57
C GLN A 78 1.29 -22.65 -1.93
N PRO A 79 0.63 -23.60 -2.61
CA PRO A 79 -0.59 -24.24 -2.11
C PRO A 79 -0.24 -25.29 -1.05
N GLY A 80 -0.14 -24.84 0.18
CA GLY A 80 0.01 -25.71 1.33
C GLY A 80 0.14 -24.87 2.59
N VAL A 81 -0.91 -24.91 3.43
CA VAL A 81 -1.02 -24.22 4.73
C VAL A 81 -1.57 -22.79 4.63
N TRP A 82 -2.90 -22.70 4.49
CA TRP A 82 -3.66 -21.60 5.07
C TRP A 82 -3.36 -21.53 6.57
N ARG A 83 -2.40 -20.69 6.98
CA ARG A 83 -2.23 -20.35 8.41
C ARG A 83 -3.26 -19.29 8.75
N GLY A 84 -4.49 -19.75 8.98
CA GLY A 84 -5.50 -18.95 9.66
C GLY A 84 -5.05 -18.59 11.08
N THR A 85 -5.76 -17.63 11.66
CA THR A 85 -5.76 -17.21 13.07
C THR A 85 -4.67 -16.23 13.52
N SER A 86 -4.97 -14.94 13.35
CA SER A 86 -4.73 -13.95 14.40
C SER A 86 -5.83 -12.88 14.42
N LEU A 87 -7.09 -13.33 14.40
CA LEU A 87 -8.16 -12.60 15.08
C LEU A 87 -8.11 -13.06 16.52
N GLN A 88 -7.46 -12.27 17.37
CA GLN A 88 -7.55 -12.44 18.81
C GLN A 88 -9.03 -12.24 19.15
N ALA A 89 -9.68 -13.31 19.62
CA ALA A 89 -11.06 -13.25 20.07
C ALA A 89 -11.14 -12.23 21.20
N LEU A 90 -11.74 -11.07 20.92
CA LEU A 90 -12.12 -10.13 21.97
C LEU A 90 -13.16 -10.85 22.85
N PRO A 91 -13.02 -10.85 24.19
CA PRO A 91 -14.05 -11.39 25.06
C PRO A 91 -15.34 -10.58 24.88
N PRO A 92 -16.53 -11.20 25.00
CA PRO A 92 -17.79 -10.47 24.91
C PRO A 92 -17.85 -9.42 26.02
N LEU A 93 -18.09 -8.16 25.65
CA LEU A 93 -18.46 -7.12 26.60
C LEU A 93 -19.75 -7.57 27.29
N ALA A 94 -19.67 -7.82 28.60
CA ALA A 94 -20.83 -8.02 29.42
C ALA A 94 -21.69 -6.74 29.34
N TYR A 95 -22.86 -6.86 28.71
CA TYR A 95 -23.87 -5.82 28.68
C TYR A 95 -24.43 -5.69 30.09
N SER A 96 -23.89 -4.75 30.89
CA SER A 96 -24.49 -4.40 32.18
C SER A 96 -25.82 -3.72 31.92
N ASN A 97 -26.89 -4.43 32.26
CA ASN A 97 -28.25 -3.88 32.35
C ASN A 97 -28.25 -2.70 33.32
N TYR A 98 -28.42 -1.49 32.82
CA TYR A 98 -28.84 -0.36 33.65
C TYR A 98 -30.34 -0.52 33.90
N THR A 99 -30.66 -0.95 35.12
CA THR A 99 -31.98 -0.90 35.72
C THR A 99 -32.50 0.54 35.68
N THR A 100 -33.69 0.71 35.10
CA THR A 100 -34.51 1.90 35.27
C THR A 100 -34.99 1.95 36.72
N GLU A 101 -34.51 2.89 37.53
CA GLU A 101 -35.22 3.33 38.73
C GLU A 101 -35.84 4.71 38.48
N THR A 102 -37.02 4.87 39.08
CA THR A 102 -38.11 5.82 38.77
C THR A 102 -37.93 7.15 39.46
#